data_AF-A0A7V5R7S5-F1
#
_entry.id   AF-A0A7V5R7S5-F1
#
_cell.length_a   1.000
_cell.length_b   1.000
_cell.length_c   1.000
_cell.angle_alpha   90.00
_cell.angle_beta   90.00
_cell.angle_gamma   90.00
#
_symmetry.space_group_name_H-M   'P 1'
#
loop_
_entity.id
_entity.type
_entity.pdbx_description
1 polymer ?
#
loop_
_entity_poly.entity_id
_entity_poly.type
_entity_poly.pdbx_seq_one_letter_code
_entity_poly.pdbx_strand_id
1 'polypeptide(L)'
;MKIIRFPACMIVLLLSILQVPAMARQEKQSFVLYPPNGPSKPYVLSFPVRVSRPGEIRVYGKLNKKPKLWQVRIQILNKKSNKFVAKTVADQKHTSFQLRYGVDSLDLKNGGRFEILISNNAPPFGHSSRRDRISGELLIDYPVQGETGNRAHPVYPDPAVEDISLDATCHVQVMISNHGPGRMAGIFWKKNGPLVMLRRNGRSWGGAGLPVIDPDHELARPGGKVIYHSRLRVGRNENIQATFVPGPHLKDNDPANNTRSVTLSCPR
;
A
#
# COMPACT_ATOMS: atom_id res chain seq x y z
N MET A 1 -70.12 -30.94 -21.31
CA MET A 1 -68.73 -31.13 -20.84
C MET A 1 -68.15 -29.77 -20.46
N LYS A 2 -67.88 -29.52 -19.17
CA LYS A 2 -67.29 -28.26 -18.69
C LYS A 2 -65.77 -28.38 -18.66
N ILE A 3 -65.08 -27.54 -19.44
CA ILE A 3 -63.63 -27.42 -19.48
C ILE A 3 -63.20 -26.49 -18.33
N ILE A 4 -62.51 -27.04 -17.33
CA ILE A 4 -61.91 -26.27 -16.23
C ILE A 4 -60.48 -25.91 -16.63
N ARG A 5 -60.19 -24.62 -16.76
CA ARG A 5 -58.85 -24.08 -17.05
C ARG A 5 -58.11 -23.87 -15.72
N PHE A 6 -56.98 -24.55 -15.53
CA PHE A 6 -56.04 -24.28 -14.44
C PHE A 6 -55.07 -23.16 -14.87
N PRO A 7 -54.84 -22.11 -14.05
CA PRO A 7 -53.83 -21.11 -14.34
C PRO A 7 -52.44 -21.64 -13.95
N ALA A 8 -51.51 -21.55 -14.90
CA ALA A 8 -50.10 -21.84 -14.68
C ALA A 8 -49.49 -20.80 -13.72
N CYS A 9 -49.21 -21.23 -12.49
CA CYS A 9 -48.51 -20.43 -11.50
C CYS A 9 -47.00 -20.50 -11.80
N MET A 10 -46.49 -19.54 -12.57
CA MET A 10 -45.07 -19.36 -12.81
C MET A 10 -44.41 -18.76 -11.56
N ILE A 11 -43.81 -19.61 -10.73
CA ILE A 11 -42.96 -19.18 -9.62
C ILE A 11 -41.60 -18.82 -10.22
N VAL A 12 -41.37 -17.54 -10.50
CA VAL A 12 -40.05 -16.99 -10.80
C VAL A 12 -39.27 -16.92 -9.50
N LEU A 13 -38.46 -17.94 -9.23
CA LEU A 13 -37.53 -17.97 -8.09
C LEU A 13 -36.38 -17.00 -8.40
N LEU A 14 -36.51 -15.74 -7.98
CA LEU A 14 -35.43 -14.76 -8.00
C LEU A 14 -34.35 -15.22 -7.00
N LEU A 15 -33.36 -15.97 -7.48
CA LEU A 15 -32.11 -16.22 -6.78
C LEU A 15 -31.33 -14.91 -6.71
N SER A 16 -31.67 -14.06 -5.75
CA SER A 16 -30.81 -12.96 -5.31
C SER A 16 -29.54 -13.58 -4.72
N ILE A 17 -28.51 -13.70 -5.56
CA ILE A 17 -27.15 -14.06 -5.18
C ILE A 17 -26.70 -13.02 -4.15
N LEU A 18 -26.76 -13.39 -2.87
CA LEU A 18 -26.14 -12.64 -1.78
C LEU A 18 -24.64 -12.58 -2.07
N GLN A 19 -24.20 -11.49 -2.69
CA GLN A 19 -22.79 -11.17 -2.81
C GLN A 19 -22.26 -10.95 -1.39
N VAL A 20 -21.63 -11.98 -0.83
CA VAL A 20 -20.94 -11.86 0.45
C VAL A 20 -19.90 -10.76 0.29
N PRO A 21 -20.00 -9.62 0.98
CA PRO A 21 -19.03 -8.55 0.84
C PRO A 21 -17.66 -9.13 1.20
N ALA A 22 -16.64 -8.81 0.40
CA ALA A 22 -15.27 -9.24 0.65
C ALA A 22 -14.79 -8.66 2.00
N MET A 23 -15.06 -9.39 3.07
CA MET A 23 -14.83 -8.95 4.44
C MET A 23 -13.34 -8.72 4.66
N ALA A 24 -13.02 -7.66 5.41
CA ALA A 24 -11.70 -7.52 6.00
C ALA A 24 -11.34 -8.84 6.70
N ARG A 25 -10.21 -9.43 6.29
CA ARG A 25 -9.73 -10.70 6.81
C ARG A 25 -8.76 -10.40 7.94
N GLN A 26 -9.26 -10.53 9.16
CA GLN A 26 -8.44 -10.60 10.36
C GLN A 26 -8.31 -12.07 10.75
N GLU A 27 -7.10 -12.61 10.69
CA GLU A 27 -6.84 -14.02 10.95
C GLU A 27 -5.75 -14.16 12.01
N LYS A 28 -6.12 -14.76 13.14
CA LYS A 28 -5.20 -15.10 14.22
C LYS A 28 -4.77 -16.56 14.07
N GLN A 29 -3.46 -16.79 14.03
CA GLN A 29 -2.84 -18.10 13.87
C GLN A 29 -1.83 -18.34 14.99
N SER A 30 -1.93 -19.47 15.67
CA SER A 30 -0.85 -19.96 16.54
C SER A 30 0.14 -20.77 15.73
N PHE A 31 1.42 -20.70 16.07
CA PHE A 31 2.45 -21.45 15.33
C PHE A 31 3.51 -22.05 16.24
N VAL A 32 4.16 -23.09 15.72
CA VAL A 32 5.37 -23.71 16.29
C VAL A 32 6.37 -23.96 15.17
N LEU A 33 7.53 -23.33 15.27
CA LEU A 33 8.67 -23.55 14.40
C LEU A 33 9.58 -24.58 15.03
N TYR A 34 9.88 -25.63 14.28
CA TYR A 34 10.85 -26.63 14.68
C TYR A 34 12.28 -26.15 14.35
N PRO A 35 13.30 -26.82 14.92
CA PRO A 35 14.68 -26.58 14.53
C PRO A 35 14.90 -26.79 13.02
N PRO A 36 15.83 -26.06 12.40
CA PRO A 36 16.14 -26.21 10.98
C PRO A 36 16.80 -27.57 10.68
N ASN A 37 16.54 -28.12 9.50
CA ASN A 37 17.08 -29.42 9.04
C ASN A 37 18.48 -29.28 8.41
N GLY A 38 19.26 -28.27 8.83
CA GLY A 38 20.60 -27.99 8.34
C GLY A 38 20.89 -26.49 8.14
N PRO A 39 22.15 -26.12 7.83
CA PRO A 39 22.60 -24.73 7.72
C PRO A 39 21.79 -23.88 6.73
N SER A 40 21.35 -24.50 5.63
CA SER A 40 20.64 -23.83 4.53
C SER A 40 19.18 -24.28 4.41
N LYS A 41 18.66 -24.99 5.41
CA LYS A 41 17.30 -25.58 5.40
C LYS A 41 16.51 -25.08 6.61
N PRO A 42 16.09 -23.81 6.61
CA PRO A 42 15.25 -23.29 7.68
C PRO A 42 13.95 -24.08 7.76
N TYR A 43 13.39 -24.21 8.97
CA TYR A 43 12.02 -24.67 9.11
C TYR A 43 11.09 -23.51 8.80
N VAL A 44 10.17 -23.68 7.84
CA VAL A 44 9.31 -22.60 7.34
C VAL A 44 7.84 -23.01 7.43
N LEU A 45 7.01 -22.10 7.96
CA LEU A 45 5.56 -22.16 7.81
C LEU A 45 5.11 -21.10 6.81
N SER A 46 4.09 -21.42 6.02
CA SER A 46 3.52 -20.53 5.01
C SER A 46 2.03 -20.31 5.27
N PHE A 47 1.62 -19.04 5.26
CA PHE A 47 0.23 -18.64 5.42
C PHE A 47 -0.23 -17.89 4.16
N PRO A 48 -1.15 -18.46 3.35
CA PRO A 48 -1.59 -17.83 2.12
C PRO A 48 -2.55 -16.67 2.39
N VAL A 49 -2.27 -15.53 1.76
CA VAL A 49 -3.08 -14.31 1.82
C VAL A 49 -3.57 -14.00 0.41
N ARG A 50 -4.88 -14.03 0.22
CA ARG A 50 -5.53 -13.59 -1.01
C ARG A 50 -6.00 -12.17 -0.83
N VAL A 51 -5.62 -11.32 -1.77
CA VAL A 51 -5.97 -9.91 -1.78
C VAL A 51 -6.81 -9.61 -3.02
N SER A 52 -7.89 -8.86 -2.83
CA SER A 52 -8.87 -8.57 -3.89
C SER A 52 -8.98 -7.09 -4.22
N ARG A 53 -8.34 -6.20 -3.43
CA ARG A 53 -8.38 -4.75 -3.59
C ARG A 53 -7.08 -4.07 -3.12
N PRO A 54 -6.84 -2.80 -3.47
CA PRO A 54 -5.70 -2.10 -2.90
C PRO A 54 -5.88 -1.98 -1.39
N GLY A 55 -4.78 -1.94 -0.65
CA GLY A 55 -4.83 -1.89 0.81
C GLY A 55 -3.48 -2.22 1.41
N GLU A 56 -3.45 -2.54 2.70
CA GLU A 56 -2.22 -2.89 3.39
C GLU A 56 -2.33 -4.26 4.05
N ILE A 57 -1.41 -5.17 3.73
CA ILE A 57 -1.22 -6.39 4.50
C ILE A 57 -0.43 -6.02 5.75
N ARG A 58 -1.01 -6.27 6.92
CA ARG A 58 -0.34 -6.11 8.20
C ARG A 58 -0.16 -7.46 8.86
N VAL A 59 1.06 -7.72 9.30
CA VAL A 59 1.42 -8.93 10.02
C VAL A 59 1.99 -8.50 11.37
N TYR A 60 1.29 -8.87 12.42
CA TYR A 60 1.77 -8.73 13.79
C TYR A 60 2.08 -10.12 14.32
N GLY A 61 3.12 -10.26 15.11
CA GLY A 61 3.33 -11.51 15.82
C GLY A 61 3.98 -11.30 17.16
N LYS A 62 3.77 -12.28 18.04
CA LYS A 62 4.26 -12.31 19.40
C LYS A 62 4.78 -13.71 19.70
N LEU A 63 6.05 -13.81 20.02
CA LEU A 63 6.72 -15.02 20.47
C LEU A 63 6.41 -15.25 21.95
N ASN A 64 6.24 -16.52 22.31
CA ASN A 64 6.01 -16.91 23.70
C ASN A 64 7.26 -16.75 24.57
N LYS A 65 8.45 -16.79 23.96
CA LYS A 65 9.75 -16.62 24.62
C LYS A 65 10.67 -15.79 23.73
N LYS A 66 11.62 -15.08 24.35
CA LYS A 66 12.66 -14.34 23.62
C LYS A 66 13.53 -15.32 22.84
N PRO A 67 13.76 -15.08 21.54
CA PRO A 67 14.65 -15.93 20.77
C PRO A 67 16.09 -15.69 21.23
N LYS A 68 16.92 -16.74 21.27
CA LYS A 68 18.31 -16.63 21.72
C LYS A 68 19.21 -15.92 20.70
N LEU A 69 18.81 -15.82 19.43
CA LEU A 69 19.52 -15.19 18.29
C LEU A 69 18.48 -14.67 17.28
N TRP A 70 18.90 -14.13 16.11
CA TRP A 70 18.06 -13.75 14.96
C TRP A 70 17.38 -14.96 14.28
N GLN A 71 16.70 -15.78 15.08
CA GLN A 71 16.20 -17.09 14.71
C GLN A 71 14.92 -16.97 13.88
N VAL A 72 14.04 -16.01 14.18
CA VAL A 72 12.75 -15.91 13.51
C VAL A 72 12.79 -14.83 12.44
N ARG A 73 12.63 -15.23 11.17
CA ARG A 73 12.48 -14.32 10.04
C ARG A 73 11.06 -14.40 9.51
N ILE A 74 10.48 -13.25 9.23
CA ILE A 74 9.13 -13.09 8.68
C ILE A 74 9.22 -12.37 7.35
N GLN A 75 8.54 -12.88 6.33
CA GLN A 75 8.62 -12.37 4.96
C GLN A 75 7.25 -12.39 4.29
N ILE A 76 7.01 -11.45 3.38
CA ILE A 76 5.86 -11.46 2.47
C ILE A 76 6.39 -11.77 1.07
N LEU A 77 5.91 -12.86 0.49
CA LEU A 77 6.23 -13.32 -0.86
C LEU A 77 5.06 -12.99 -1.79
N ASN A 78 5.30 -12.26 -2.87
CA ASN A 78 4.34 -12.18 -3.97
C ASN A 78 4.49 -13.44 -4.84
N LYS A 79 3.45 -14.28 -4.89
CA LYS A 79 3.51 -15.60 -5.53
C LYS A 79 3.63 -15.55 -7.05
N LYS A 80 3.13 -14.49 -7.68
CA LYS A 80 3.18 -14.36 -9.14
C LYS A 80 4.58 -13.96 -9.60
N SER A 81 5.20 -13.00 -8.93
CA SER A 81 6.56 -12.55 -9.26
C SER A 81 7.65 -13.40 -8.63
N ASN A 82 7.30 -14.26 -7.66
CA ASN A 82 8.22 -15.02 -6.83
C ASN A 82 9.28 -14.13 -6.13
N LYS A 83 8.89 -12.91 -5.74
CA LYS A 83 9.77 -11.94 -5.08
C LYS A 83 9.31 -11.65 -3.66
N PHE A 84 10.26 -11.56 -2.73
CA PHE A 84 10.01 -11.04 -1.40
C PHE A 84 9.78 -9.53 -1.46
N VAL A 85 8.61 -9.09 -1.03
CA VAL A 85 8.19 -7.70 -1.10
C VAL A 85 8.32 -6.96 0.24
N ALA A 86 8.36 -7.71 1.34
CA ALA A 86 8.65 -7.20 2.68
C ALA A 86 9.34 -8.27 3.52
N LYS A 87 10.22 -7.86 4.45
CA LYS A 87 10.89 -8.76 5.41
C LYS A 87 11.15 -8.08 6.74
N THR A 88 11.11 -8.84 7.82
CA THR A 88 11.56 -8.42 9.17
C THR A 88 12.12 -9.64 9.92
N VAL A 89 12.77 -9.38 11.05
CA VAL A 89 13.37 -10.40 11.93
C VAL A 89 12.93 -10.09 13.36
N ALA A 90 12.47 -11.10 14.08
CA ALA A 90 12.26 -10.95 15.52
C ALA A 90 13.64 -10.98 16.21
N ASP A 91 13.97 -9.90 16.92
CA ASP A 91 15.25 -9.77 17.59
C ASP A 91 15.22 -10.35 19.01
N GLN A 92 16.39 -10.41 19.67
CA GLN A 92 16.50 -10.91 21.05
C GLN A 92 15.85 -9.99 22.09
N LYS A 93 15.64 -8.70 21.73
CA LYS A 93 15.17 -7.67 22.66
C LYS A 93 13.65 -7.70 22.79
N HIS A 94 12.96 -8.01 21.69
CA HIS A 94 11.52 -7.95 21.56
C HIS A 94 10.94 -9.32 21.19
N THR A 95 9.93 -9.76 21.94
CA THR A 95 9.13 -10.93 21.55
C THR A 95 8.11 -10.60 20.47
N SER A 96 7.83 -9.32 20.23
CA SER A 96 6.88 -8.85 19.24
C SER A 96 7.57 -8.40 17.95
N PHE A 97 6.92 -8.63 16.81
CA PHE A 97 7.35 -8.12 15.51
C PHE A 97 6.17 -7.60 14.71
N GLN A 98 6.48 -6.71 13.76
CA GLN A 98 5.53 -6.10 12.84
C GLN A 98 6.12 -6.10 11.43
N LEU A 99 5.29 -6.42 10.44
CA LEU A 99 5.61 -6.32 9.03
C LEU A 99 4.40 -5.74 8.29
N ARG A 100 4.64 -4.79 7.38
CA ARG A 100 3.61 -4.10 6.61
C ARG A 100 3.97 -4.11 5.13
N TYR A 101 2.98 -4.30 4.27
CA TYR A 101 3.14 -4.20 2.83
C TYR A 101 1.91 -3.59 2.18
N GLY A 102 2.09 -2.48 1.45
CA GLY A 102 1.03 -1.87 0.66
C GLY A 102 0.80 -2.66 -0.63
N VAL A 103 -0.40 -3.18 -0.81
CA VAL A 103 -0.89 -3.82 -2.02
C VAL A 103 -1.46 -2.74 -2.93
N ASP A 104 -0.91 -2.63 -4.13
CA ASP A 104 -1.37 -1.67 -5.14
C ASP A 104 -2.14 -2.34 -6.29
N SER A 105 -2.52 -1.55 -7.29
CA SER A 105 -3.25 -2.06 -8.45
C SER A 105 -2.41 -3.02 -9.32
N LEU A 106 -1.07 -2.90 -9.30
CA LEU A 106 -0.17 -3.78 -10.05
C LEU A 106 -0.11 -5.15 -9.39
N ASP A 107 -0.03 -5.21 -8.07
CA ASP A 107 -0.09 -6.45 -7.29
C ASP A 107 -1.40 -7.24 -7.55
N LEU A 108 -2.52 -6.52 -7.66
CA LEU A 108 -3.82 -7.12 -7.98
C LEU A 108 -3.92 -7.61 -9.41
N LYS A 109 -3.40 -6.85 -10.39
CA LYS A 109 -3.28 -7.31 -11.79
C LYS A 109 -2.43 -8.58 -11.88
N ASN A 110 -1.45 -8.71 -11.00
CA ASN A 110 -0.61 -9.90 -10.85
C ASN A 110 -1.29 -11.03 -10.04
N GLY A 111 -2.61 -10.95 -9.82
CA GLY A 111 -3.42 -12.00 -9.23
C GLY A 111 -3.63 -11.88 -7.73
N GLY A 112 -3.00 -10.91 -7.05
CA GLY A 112 -3.24 -10.65 -5.63
C GLY A 112 -2.99 -11.86 -4.73
N ARG A 113 -1.94 -12.65 -5.02
CA ARG A 113 -1.60 -13.85 -4.24
C ARG A 113 -0.29 -13.63 -3.49
N PHE A 114 -0.40 -13.60 -2.16
CA PHE A 114 0.73 -13.45 -1.26
C PHE A 114 0.86 -14.66 -0.34
N GLU A 115 2.07 -14.91 0.14
CA GLU A 115 2.35 -15.84 1.22
C GLU A 115 3.15 -15.15 2.31
N ILE A 116 2.70 -15.29 3.55
CA ILE A 116 3.47 -14.91 4.73
C ILE A 116 4.31 -16.11 5.12
N LEU A 117 5.63 -15.97 5.03
CA LEU A 117 6.58 -16.99 5.46
C LEU A 117 7.13 -16.61 6.83
N ILE A 118 7.05 -17.53 7.78
CA ILE A 118 7.72 -17.43 9.07
C ILE A 118 8.69 -18.60 9.20
N SER A 119 9.93 -18.31 9.56
CA SER A 119 11.01 -19.28 9.48
C SER A 119 11.95 -19.26 10.67
N ASN A 120 12.38 -20.44 11.12
CA ASN A 120 13.44 -20.61 12.09
C ASN A 120 14.79 -20.83 11.37
N ASN A 121 15.68 -19.85 11.52
CA ASN A 121 17.00 -19.75 10.91
C ASN A 121 18.12 -19.92 11.94
N ALA A 122 17.86 -20.57 13.07
CA ALA A 122 18.88 -20.80 14.08
C ALA A 122 20.12 -21.49 13.48
N PRO A 123 21.35 -21.03 13.81
CA PRO A 123 22.55 -21.66 13.29
C PRO A 123 22.64 -23.11 13.77
N PRO A 124 23.04 -24.06 12.90
CA PRO A 124 23.10 -25.48 13.22
C PRO A 124 24.26 -25.86 14.15
N PHE A 125 25.20 -24.94 14.38
CA PHE A 125 26.39 -25.13 15.20
C PHE A 125 26.20 -24.41 16.55
N GLY A 126 25.69 -25.15 17.51
CA GLY A 126 25.50 -24.75 18.89
C GLY A 126 24.82 -25.91 19.63
N HIS A 127 25.48 -26.49 20.64
CA HIS A 127 24.97 -27.68 21.34
C HIS A 127 23.59 -27.48 22.00
N SER A 128 23.14 -26.23 22.17
CA SER A 128 21.80 -25.87 22.67
C SER A 128 20.78 -25.47 21.60
N SER A 129 21.17 -25.10 20.36
CA SER A 129 20.24 -24.48 19.39
C SER A 129 19.45 -25.49 18.54
N ARG A 130 19.90 -26.76 18.47
CA ARG A 130 19.24 -27.80 17.65
C ARG A 130 17.90 -28.31 18.19
N ARG A 131 17.45 -27.86 19.36
CA ARG A 131 16.20 -28.35 19.99
C ARG A 131 15.19 -27.27 20.32
N ASP A 132 15.55 -25.99 20.19
CA ASP A 132 14.68 -24.91 20.62
C ASP A 132 13.53 -24.74 19.62
N ARG A 133 12.37 -25.30 19.99
CA ARG A 133 11.09 -25.02 19.32
C ARG A 133 10.69 -23.59 19.66
N ILE A 134 10.28 -22.84 18.65
CA ILE A 134 9.84 -21.45 18.83
C ILE A 134 8.34 -21.42 18.57
N SER A 135 7.56 -20.94 19.54
CA SER A 135 6.12 -20.80 19.40
C SER A 135 5.66 -19.38 19.63
N GLY A 136 4.50 -19.05 19.08
CA GLY A 136 3.91 -17.73 19.21
C GLY A 136 2.56 -17.64 18.52
N GLU A 137 2.09 -16.40 18.44
CA GLU A 137 0.87 -16.01 17.75
C GLU A 137 1.22 -15.07 16.59
N LEU A 138 0.44 -15.16 15.53
CA LEU A 138 0.49 -14.34 14.34
C LEU A 138 -0.92 -13.77 14.10
N LEU A 139 -1.01 -12.48 13.84
CA LEU A 139 -2.21 -11.80 13.40
C LEU A 139 -1.95 -11.26 12.00
N ILE A 140 -2.70 -11.75 11.03
CA ILE A 140 -2.70 -11.26 9.66
C ILE A 140 -3.97 -10.44 9.46
N ASP A 141 -3.82 -9.19 9.05
CA ASP A 141 -4.92 -8.27 8.80
C ASP A 141 -4.83 -7.72 7.37
N TYR A 142 -5.91 -7.91 6.60
CA TYR A 142 -6.03 -7.40 5.23
C TYR A 142 -7.49 -7.44 4.70
N PRO A 143 -7.96 -6.37 4.02
CA PRO A 143 -7.50 -5.00 4.20
C PRO A 143 -7.83 -4.55 5.63
N VAL A 144 -7.13 -3.54 6.12
CA VAL A 144 -7.27 -3.06 7.49
C VAL A 144 -8.70 -2.56 7.74
N GLN A 145 -9.27 -2.82 8.92
CA GLN A 145 -10.56 -2.24 9.33
C GLN A 145 -10.60 -0.72 9.06
N GLY A 146 -11.63 -0.25 8.34
CA GLY A 146 -11.74 1.13 7.83
C GLY A 146 -11.49 1.26 6.32
N GLU A 147 -10.81 0.30 5.69
CA GLU A 147 -10.77 0.16 4.21
C GLU A 147 -12.04 -0.55 3.67
N THR A 148 -13.02 -0.82 4.55
CA THR A 148 -14.22 -1.68 4.39
C THR A 148 -15.38 -1.09 3.60
N GLY A 149 -15.18 -0.02 2.83
CA GLY A 149 -16.24 0.51 1.97
C GLY A 149 -16.72 -0.55 0.96
N ASN A 150 -18.02 -0.83 0.97
CA ASN A 150 -18.80 -1.64 0.04
C ASN A 150 -18.80 -1.07 -1.40
N ARG A 151 -17.66 -0.58 -1.87
CA ARG A 151 -17.54 0.06 -3.17
C ARG A 151 -17.28 -1.04 -4.18
N ALA A 152 -18.21 -1.21 -5.11
CA ALA A 152 -18.09 -2.04 -6.30
C ALA A 152 -16.88 -1.67 -7.19
N HIS A 153 -16.18 -0.58 -6.84
CA HIS A 153 -15.02 -0.06 -7.54
C HIS A 153 -13.81 0.08 -6.62
N PRO A 154 -12.59 -0.21 -7.13
CA PRO A 154 -11.37 -0.01 -6.36
C PRO A 154 -11.27 1.44 -5.90
N VAL A 155 -10.86 1.62 -4.65
CA VAL A 155 -10.69 2.93 -4.04
C VAL A 155 -9.31 3.46 -4.45
N TYR A 156 -9.28 4.43 -5.35
CA TYR A 156 -8.03 5.03 -5.84
C TYR A 156 -7.70 6.32 -5.08
N PRO A 157 -6.41 6.65 -4.89
CA PRO A 157 -6.00 8.00 -4.51
C PRO A 157 -6.35 8.99 -5.64
N ASP A 158 -6.40 10.26 -5.28
CA ASP A 158 -6.73 11.38 -6.19
C ASP A 158 -5.75 12.54 -5.92
N PRO A 159 -4.49 12.40 -6.35
CA PRO A 159 -3.45 13.40 -6.11
C PRO A 159 -3.64 14.66 -6.98
N ALA A 160 -4.21 15.70 -6.39
CA ALA A 160 -4.51 16.95 -7.07
C ALA A 160 -3.44 18.03 -6.83
N VAL A 161 -3.29 18.93 -7.80
CA VAL A 161 -2.59 20.21 -7.57
C VAL A 161 -3.60 21.20 -6.98
N GLU A 162 -3.60 21.33 -5.66
CA GLU A 162 -4.58 22.12 -4.93
C GLU A 162 -4.30 23.62 -5.03
N ASP A 163 -3.04 24.04 -4.93
CA ASP A 163 -2.65 25.46 -5.04
C ASP A 163 -1.24 25.65 -5.61
N ILE A 164 -1.01 26.83 -6.17
CA ILE A 164 0.31 27.29 -6.62
C ILE A 164 0.46 28.74 -6.14
N SER A 165 1.48 28.98 -5.32
CA SER A 165 1.71 30.27 -4.68
C SER A 165 3.19 30.65 -4.67
N LEU A 166 3.50 31.84 -4.15
CA LEU A 166 4.88 32.28 -3.91
C LEU A 166 5.16 32.29 -2.41
N ASP A 167 6.40 31.94 -2.07
CA ASP A 167 6.93 32.15 -0.72
C ASP A 167 7.42 33.58 -0.51
N ALA A 168 7.87 33.89 0.71
CA ALA A 168 8.38 35.21 1.08
C ALA A 168 9.61 35.66 0.27
N THR A 169 10.29 34.73 -0.42
CA THR A 169 11.45 34.99 -1.28
C THR A 169 11.11 34.90 -2.78
N CYS A 170 9.82 34.88 -3.11
CA CYS A 170 9.28 34.77 -4.46
C CYS A 170 9.63 33.47 -5.20
N HIS A 171 9.89 32.39 -4.48
CA HIS A 171 9.97 31.06 -5.06
C HIS A 171 8.59 30.41 -5.12
N VAL A 172 8.35 29.63 -6.17
CA VAL A 172 7.09 28.90 -6.36
C VAL A 172 6.96 27.80 -5.31
N GLN A 173 5.79 27.75 -4.67
CA GLN A 173 5.34 26.64 -3.84
C GLN A 173 4.13 25.98 -4.49
N VAL A 174 4.06 24.66 -4.46
CA VAL A 174 2.92 23.89 -4.99
C VAL A 174 2.33 23.06 -3.86
N MET A 175 1.08 23.29 -3.51
CA MET A 175 0.35 22.43 -2.59
C MET A 175 -0.25 21.28 -3.37
N ILE A 176 0.11 20.06 -2.97
CA ILE A 176 -0.47 18.82 -3.52
C ILE A 176 -1.28 18.17 -2.41
N SER A 177 -2.41 17.57 -2.76
CA SER A 177 -3.26 16.88 -1.82
C SER A 177 -3.83 15.60 -2.42
N ASN A 178 -4.08 14.60 -1.59
CA ASN A 178 -4.81 13.41 -2.00
C ASN A 178 -6.29 13.59 -1.65
N HIS A 179 -7.10 14.07 -2.60
CA HIS A 179 -8.56 14.21 -2.42
C HIS A 179 -9.28 12.86 -2.38
N GLY A 180 -8.55 11.80 -2.73
CA GLY A 180 -9.10 10.51 -3.01
C GLY A 180 -9.32 9.73 -1.73
N PRO A 181 -10.32 8.85 -1.71
CA PRO A 181 -10.53 7.94 -0.60
C PRO A 181 -9.44 6.86 -0.51
N GLY A 182 -8.61 6.70 -1.55
CA GLY A 182 -7.57 5.68 -1.63
C GLY A 182 -6.22 6.14 -1.09
N ARG A 183 -5.42 5.17 -0.64
CA ARG A 183 -4.06 5.41 -0.16
C ARG A 183 -3.07 5.33 -1.32
N MET A 184 -2.04 6.16 -1.30
CA MET A 184 -0.88 5.96 -2.17
C MET A 184 0.06 4.93 -1.53
N ALA A 185 0.43 3.89 -2.29
CA ALA A 185 1.33 2.86 -1.82
C ALA A 185 2.78 3.39 -1.72
N GLY A 186 3.53 2.91 -0.71
CA GLY A 186 4.92 3.35 -0.48
C GLY A 186 5.89 3.10 -1.64
N ILE A 187 5.53 2.26 -2.62
CA ILE A 187 6.33 2.08 -3.84
C ILE A 187 6.45 3.36 -4.67
N PHE A 188 5.50 4.28 -4.54
CA PHE A 188 5.52 5.58 -5.24
C PHE A 188 6.59 6.53 -4.70
N TRP A 189 7.19 6.24 -3.54
CA TRP A 189 8.35 6.96 -2.99
C TRP A 189 9.69 6.32 -3.37
N LYS A 190 9.73 5.50 -4.42
CA LYS A 190 10.97 4.95 -4.96
C LYS A 190 11.38 5.68 -6.24
N LYS A 191 12.59 5.36 -6.73
CA LYS A 191 13.08 5.80 -8.04
C LYS A 191 12.05 5.43 -9.12
N ASN A 192 11.67 6.41 -9.96
CA ASN A 192 10.61 6.34 -10.99
C ASN A 192 9.17 6.38 -10.46
N GLY A 193 8.94 6.85 -9.23
CA GLY A 193 7.61 7.20 -8.74
C GLY A 193 7.01 8.44 -9.40
N PRO A 194 5.83 8.87 -8.94
CA PRO A 194 5.20 10.12 -9.39
C PRO A 194 6.12 11.33 -9.20
N LEU A 195 5.85 12.39 -9.95
CA LEU A 195 6.60 13.64 -9.85
C LEU A 195 5.68 14.85 -10.05
N VAL A 196 6.13 16.03 -9.64
CA VAL A 196 5.50 17.30 -10.01
C VAL A 196 6.40 18.02 -11.01
N MET A 197 5.83 18.36 -12.15
CA MET A 197 6.50 19.10 -13.23
C MET A 197 5.99 20.54 -13.24
N LEU A 198 6.91 21.50 -13.35
CA LEU A 198 6.61 22.91 -13.49
C LEU A 198 6.88 23.41 -14.90
N ARG A 199 5.96 24.25 -15.39
CA ARG A 199 6.12 25.04 -16.60
C ARG A 199 6.02 26.53 -16.27
N ARG A 200 6.86 27.32 -16.94
CA ARG A 200 6.87 28.79 -16.92
C ARG A 200 6.54 29.30 -18.31
N ASN A 201 5.48 30.08 -18.45
CA ASN A 201 5.03 30.67 -19.72
C ASN A 201 4.97 29.61 -20.83
N GLY A 202 4.39 28.44 -20.51
CA GLY A 202 4.28 27.28 -21.41
C GLY A 202 5.55 26.42 -21.58
N ARG A 203 6.73 26.91 -21.17
CA ARG A 203 8.00 26.16 -21.30
C ARG A 203 8.28 25.31 -20.07
N SER A 204 8.78 24.09 -20.27
CA SER A 204 9.22 23.23 -19.16
C SER A 204 10.37 23.91 -18.41
N TRP A 205 10.28 23.94 -17.09
CA TRP A 205 11.35 24.45 -16.23
C TRP A 205 12.08 23.31 -15.51
N GLY A 206 11.34 22.33 -15.00
CA GLY A 206 11.88 21.24 -14.20
C GLY A 206 10.83 20.72 -13.23
N GLY A 207 11.24 19.84 -12.33
CA GLY A 207 10.34 19.23 -11.37
C GLY A 207 11.07 18.42 -10.32
N ALA A 208 10.31 17.79 -9.44
CA ALA A 208 10.82 16.92 -8.40
C ALA A 208 9.97 15.65 -8.30
N GLY A 209 10.63 14.53 -7.98
CA GLY A 209 9.92 13.29 -7.68
C GLY A 209 9.30 13.31 -6.29
N LEU A 210 8.31 12.46 -6.07
CA LEU A 210 7.64 12.30 -4.78
C LEU A 210 8.58 12.10 -3.57
N PRO A 211 9.71 11.35 -3.67
CA PRO A 211 10.64 11.21 -2.54
C PRO A 211 11.27 12.52 -2.06
N VAL A 212 11.35 13.52 -2.94
CA VAL A 212 11.88 14.85 -2.63
C VAL A 212 10.76 15.77 -2.14
N ILE A 213 9.57 15.64 -2.73
CA ILE A 213 8.42 16.48 -2.42
C ILE A 213 7.81 16.12 -1.05
N ASP A 214 7.68 14.82 -0.77
CA ASP A 214 6.94 14.30 0.37
C ASP A 214 7.75 13.19 1.07
N PRO A 215 8.87 13.52 1.74
CA PRO A 215 9.71 12.51 2.37
C PRO A 215 9.01 11.73 3.50
N ASP A 216 7.99 12.34 4.12
CA ASP A 216 7.25 11.78 5.26
C ASP A 216 6.01 10.98 4.84
N HIS A 217 5.71 10.96 3.54
CA HIS A 217 4.61 10.23 2.91
C HIS A 217 3.22 10.70 3.37
N GLU A 218 3.04 12.00 3.56
CA GLU A 218 1.76 12.57 3.96
C GLU A 218 0.67 12.31 2.89
N LEU A 219 1.02 12.33 1.60
CA LEU A 219 0.11 12.00 0.49
C LEU A 219 -0.31 10.51 0.48
N ALA A 220 0.31 9.65 1.28
CA ALA A 220 -0.08 8.24 1.38
C ALA A 220 -1.47 8.05 1.99
N ARG A 221 -2.02 9.05 2.69
CA ARG A 221 -3.31 8.98 3.37
C ARG A 221 -4.37 9.79 2.61
N PRO A 222 -5.65 9.38 2.65
CA PRO A 222 -6.75 10.22 2.19
C PRO A 222 -6.74 11.57 2.91
N GLY A 223 -6.88 12.65 2.16
CA GLY A 223 -6.82 14.03 2.66
C GLY A 223 -5.41 14.52 3.03
N GLY A 224 -4.37 13.70 2.85
CA GLY A 224 -3.00 14.10 3.08
C GLY A 224 -2.59 15.27 2.18
N LYS A 225 -1.76 16.18 2.69
CA LYS A 225 -1.30 17.37 1.97
C LYS A 225 0.20 17.57 2.15
N VAL A 226 0.85 18.10 1.13
CA VAL A 226 2.26 18.46 1.16
C VAL A 226 2.51 19.71 0.33
N ILE A 227 3.51 20.50 0.71
CA ILE A 227 3.96 21.68 -0.05
C ILE A 227 5.32 21.38 -0.67
N TYR A 228 5.36 21.39 -2.01
CA TYR A 228 6.60 21.35 -2.76
C TYR A 228 7.21 22.76 -2.86
N HIS A 229 8.36 22.97 -2.24
CA HIS A 229 9.15 24.20 -2.35
C HIS A 229 10.10 24.12 -3.55
N SER A 230 9.77 24.84 -4.63
CA SER A 230 10.59 24.88 -5.85
C SER A 230 11.71 25.91 -5.75
N ARG A 231 12.77 25.75 -6.55
CA ARG A 231 13.80 26.80 -6.77
C ARG A 231 13.41 27.79 -7.87
N LEU A 232 12.21 27.67 -8.44
CA LEU A 232 11.70 28.55 -9.48
C LEU A 232 11.34 29.91 -8.87
N ARG A 233 12.21 30.92 -9.04
CA ARG A 233 11.93 32.30 -8.60
C ARG A 233 11.17 33.09 -9.65
N VAL A 234 10.02 33.67 -9.30
CA VAL A 234 9.20 34.52 -10.17
C VAL A 234 9.62 35.98 -10.03
N GLY A 235 9.77 36.69 -11.15
CA GLY A 235 10.22 38.09 -11.15
C GLY A 235 9.14 39.10 -11.53
N ARG A 236 8.30 38.77 -12.51
CA ARG A 236 7.19 39.63 -12.99
C ARG A 236 5.92 38.79 -13.09
N ASN A 237 4.89 39.31 -13.75
CA ASN A 237 3.71 38.53 -14.13
C ASN A 237 4.13 37.36 -15.03
N GLU A 238 4.17 36.17 -14.45
CA GLU A 238 4.54 34.92 -15.12
C GLU A 238 3.40 33.91 -14.96
N ASN A 239 3.07 33.21 -16.04
CA ASN A 239 2.14 32.08 -15.98
C ASN A 239 2.90 30.84 -15.52
N ILE A 240 2.53 30.31 -14.37
CA ILE A 240 3.10 29.11 -13.78
C ILE A 240 2.05 28.00 -13.86
N GLN A 241 2.46 26.87 -14.41
CA GLN A 241 1.66 25.65 -14.43
C GLN A 241 2.40 24.56 -13.65
N ALA A 242 1.68 23.86 -12.78
CA ALA A 242 2.16 22.66 -12.12
C ALA A 242 1.30 21.47 -12.55
N THR A 243 1.96 20.34 -12.82
CA THR A 243 1.31 19.08 -13.16
C THR A 243 1.85 17.97 -12.28
N PHE A 244 0.98 17.32 -11.53
CA PHE A 244 1.25 16.03 -10.90
C PHE A 244 1.24 14.93 -11.97
N VAL A 245 2.29 14.12 -12.04
CA VAL A 245 2.49 13.06 -13.03
C VAL A 245 2.49 11.72 -12.31
N PRO A 246 1.37 10.96 -12.31
CA PRO A 246 1.19 9.73 -11.53
C PRO A 246 2.17 8.58 -11.85
N GLY A 247 2.79 8.58 -13.03
CA GLY A 247 3.54 7.43 -13.52
C GLY A 247 2.63 6.25 -13.90
N PRO A 248 3.19 5.15 -14.44
CA PRO A 248 2.41 4.08 -15.07
C PRO A 248 1.64 3.16 -14.11
N HIS A 249 1.91 3.25 -12.81
CA HIS A 249 1.39 2.32 -11.80
C HIS A 249 0.41 2.95 -10.82
N LEU A 250 0.39 4.28 -10.72
CA LEU A 250 -0.59 5.00 -9.93
C LEU A 250 -1.84 5.17 -10.77
N LYS A 251 -2.90 4.47 -10.37
CA LYS A 251 -4.23 4.75 -10.88
C LYS A 251 -4.80 5.92 -10.11
N ASP A 252 -5.12 6.96 -10.86
CA ASP A 252 -5.72 8.19 -10.38
C ASP A 252 -7.24 8.09 -10.45
N ASN A 253 -7.93 8.65 -9.46
CA ASN A 253 -9.38 8.71 -9.43
C ASN A 253 -9.92 9.84 -10.32
N ASP A 254 -9.26 11.00 -10.36
CA ASP A 254 -9.66 12.14 -11.18
C ASP A 254 -8.42 12.85 -11.78
N PRO A 255 -7.89 12.33 -12.90
CA PRO A 255 -6.68 12.90 -13.52
C PRO A 255 -6.87 14.33 -14.04
N ALA A 256 -8.10 14.87 -14.09
CA ALA A 256 -8.36 16.23 -14.53
C ALA A 256 -7.86 17.29 -13.52
N ASN A 257 -7.76 16.94 -12.24
CA ASN A 257 -7.32 17.86 -11.19
C ASN A 257 -5.78 17.85 -10.97
N ASN A 258 -5.06 17.02 -11.73
CA ASN A 258 -3.60 16.90 -11.63
C ASN A 258 -2.85 18.10 -12.18
N THR A 259 -3.51 19.03 -12.87
CA THR A 259 -2.88 20.20 -13.49
C THR A 259 -3.57 21.47 -13.06
N ARG A 260 -2.78 22.47 -12.65
CA ARG A 260 -3.26 23.81 -12.32
C ARG A 260 -2.33 24.85 -12.93
N SER A 261 -2.90 25.98 -13.35
CA SER A 261 -2.17 27.13 -13.86
C SER A 261 -2.58 28.40 -13.11
N VAL A 262 -1.64 29.27 -12.82
CA VAL A 262 -1.86 30.56 -12.15
C VAL A 262 -0.91 31.61 -12.72
N THR A 263 -1.31 32.87 -12.72
CA THR A 263 -0.41 33.98 -13.00
C THR A 263 0.10 34.54 -11.67
N LEU A 264 1.41 34.47 -11.44
CA LEU A 264 2.06 34.96 -10.23
C LEU A 264 2.92 36.17 -10.53
N SER A 265 3.07 37.04 -9.53
CA SER A 265 3.92 38.22 -9.59
C SER A 265 4.59 38.43 -8.24
N CYS A 266 5.91 38.64 -8.25
CA CYS A 266 6.64 39.00 -7.05
C CYS A 266 6.47 40.51 -6.81
N PRO A 267 6.04 40.94 -5.61
CA PRO A 267 6.04 42.36 -5.25
C PRO A 267 7.46 42.93 -5.38
N ARG A 268 7.56 44.16 -5.90
CA ARG A 268 8.83 44.88 -5.95
C ARG A 268 9.17 45.48 -4.59
#